data_AF-A0A832TDY9-F1
#
_entry.id   AF-A0A832TDY9-F1
#
_cell.length_a   1.000
_cell.length_b   1.000
_cell.length_c   1.000
_cell.angle_alpha   90.00
_cell.angle_beta   90.00
_cell.angle_gamma   90.00
#
_symmetry.space_group_name_H-M   'P 1'
#
loop_
_entity.id
_entity.type
_entity.pdbx_description
1 polymer ?
#
loop_
_entity_poly.entity_id
_entity_poly.type
_entity_poly.pdbx_seq_one_letter_code
_entity_poly.pdbx_strand_id
1 'polypeptide(L)'
;PFGLRTLSCDHILYKGQYRGDALTRDTAYHNGTVWPWLLGAFVKAYLKTHGYSNRSLEYMRSLLEGFDEHLDTAGIGTISEVFDGDYPHTPGGTIAQAWSVAEI
;
A
#
# COMPACT_ATOMS: atom_id res chain seq x y z
N PRO A 1 4.47 3.65 -4.03
CA PRO A 1 3.96 2.45 -3.32
C PRO A 1 2.43 2.36 -3.36
N PHE A 2 1.89 1.14 -3.42
CA PHE A 2 0.45 0.80 -3.48
C PHE A 2 -0.28 1.00 -2.13
N GLY A 3 0.09 2.04 -1.38
CA GLY A 3 -0.46 2.32 -0.06
C GLY A 3 0.54 2.89 0.93
N LEU A 4 0.17 2.85 2.21
CA LEU A 4 1.01 3.35 3.29
C LEU A 4 1.96 2.26 3.77
N ARG A 5 3.24 2.63 3.95
CA ARG A 5 4.21 1.81 4.69
C ARG A 5 3.77 1.73 6.14
N THR A 6 3.81 0.53 6.69
CA THR A 6 3.49 0.27 8.11
C THR A 6 4.50 0.87 9.09
N LEU A 7 5.71 1.17 8.61
CA LEU A 7 6.76 1.83 9.39
C LEU A 7 7.56 2.79 8.50
N SER A 8 8.03 3.89 9.07
CA SER A 8 8.90 4.84 8.37
C SER A 8 10.19 4.15 7.88
N CYS A 9 10.63 4.48 6.67
CA CYS A 9 11.90 3.99 6.12
C CYS A 9 13.14 4.48 6.89
N ASP A 10 13.00 5.56 7.66
CA ASP A 10 14.07 6.10 8.49
C ASP A 10 14.22 5.34 9.83
N HIS A 11 13.29 4.44 10.15
CA HIS A 11 13.31 3.69 11.40
C HIS A 11 14.28 2.49 11.30
N ILE A 12 15.07 2.25 12.35
CA ILE A 12 16.07 1.16 12.37
C ILE A 12 15.46 -0.24 12.19
N LEU A 13 14.21 -0.42 12.60
CA LEU A 13 13.47 -1.69 12.45
C LEU A 13 12.77 -1.81 11.09
N TYR A 14 12.94 -0.87 10.17
CA TYR A 14 12.31 -0.91 8.86
C TYR A 14 12.73 -2.16 8.05
N LYS A 15 11.73 -2.82 7.47
CA LYS A 15 11.82 -3.99 6.60
C LYS A 15 10.97 -3.73 5.36
N GLY A 16 11.57 -3.18 4.31
CA GLY A 16 10.87 -2.79 3.09
C GLY A 16 10.57 -3.94 2.11
N GLN A 17 10.95 -5.17 2.43
CA GLN A 17 10.80 -6.34 1.54
C GLN A 17 10.04 -7.46 2.26
N TYR A 18 8.88 -7.84 1.74
CA TYR A 18 8.04 -8.93 2.24
C TYR A 18 8.32 -10.21 1.42
N ARG A 19 9.43 -10.88 1.70
CA ARG A 19 9.87 -12.07 0.95
C ARG A 19 10.69 -13.03 1.81
N GLY A 20 10.98 -14.21 1.27
CA GLY A 20 11.75 -15.25 1.97
C GLY A 20 10.87 -16.21 2.75
N ASP A 21 11.36 -16.68 3.88
CA ASP A 21 10.66 -17.62 4.75
C ASP A 21 9.57 -16.96 5.60
N ALA A 22 8.82 -17.77 6.36
CA ALA A 22 7.73 -17.29 7.21
C ALA A 22 8.21 -16.27 8.25
N LEU A 23 9.34 -16.54 8.92
CA LEU A 23 9.86 -15.66 9.95
C LEU A 23 10.24 -14.28 9.39
N THR A 24 10.92 -14.25 8.25
CA THR A 24 11.30 -13.00 7.58
C THR A 24 10.07 -12.20 7.18
N ARG A 25 9.08 -12.86 6.59
CA ARG A 25 7.81 -12.23 6.20
C ARG A 25 7.02 -11.69 7.39
N ASP A 26 6.89 -12.47 8.46
CA ASP A 26 6.20 -12.06 9.68
C ASP A 26 6.87 -10.84 10.32
N THR A 27 8.21 -10.81 10.35
CA THR A 27 8.93 -9.65 10.90
C THR A 27 8.73 -8.39 10.07
N ALA A 28 8.53 -8.50 8.75
CA ALA A 28 8.30 -7.38 7.85
C ALA A 28 6.83 -6.92 7.78
N TYR A 29 5.88 -7.80 8.13
CA TYR A 29 4.44 -7.66 7.85
C TYR A 29 3.83 -6.33 8.31
N HIS A 30 4.32 -5.83 9.45
CA HIS A 30 3.93 -4.53 10.02
C HIS A 30 5.12 -3.63 10.35
N ASN A 31 6.31 -3.92 9.81
CA ASN A 31 7.53 -3.13 10.04
C ASN A 31 8.12 -2.56 8.76
N GLY A 32 7.31 -2.30 7.74
CA GLY A 32 7.78 -1.63 6.52
C GLY A 32 7.03 -2.01 5.25
N THR A 33 6.38 -3.18 5.27
CA THR A 33 5.43 -3.63 4.25
C THR A 33 4.31 -2.60 4.06
N VAL A 34 3.83 -2.46 2.83
CA VAL A 34 2.74 -1.55 2.44
C VAL A 34 1.41 -2.27 2.47
N TRP A 35 0.39 -1.61 3.02
CA TRP A 35 -0.99 -2.08 3.02
C TRP A 35 -1.89 -1.13 2.22
N PRO A 36 -2.57 -1.60 1.15
CA PRO A 36 -3.45 -0.75 0.33
C PRO A 36 -4.68 -0.24 1.07
N TRP A 37 -5.34 -1.07 1.88
CA TRP A 37 -6.59 -0.68 2.56
C TRP A 37 -6.45 0.55 3.47
N LEU A 38 -5.23 0.86 3.93
CA LEU A 38 -4.98 2.07 4.72
C LEU A 38 -5.17 3.37 3.92
N LEU A 39 -5.13 3.30 2.57
CA LEU A 39 -5.30 4.47 1.72
C LEU A 39 -6.67 5.12 1.86
N GLY A 40 -7.76 4.36 1.91
CA GLY A 40 -9.11 4.97 1.92
C GLY A 40 -9.33 5.85 3.17
N ALA A 41 -8.94 5.36 4.35
CA ALA A 41 -8.96 6.16 5.58
C ALA A 41 -7.98 7.36 5.51
N PHE A 42 -6.78 7.15 4.97
CA PHE A 42 -5.76 8.20 4.85
C PHE A 42 -6.20 9.33 3.91
N VAL A 43 -6.68 9.00 2.70
CA VAL A 43 -7.18 9.96 1.71
C VAL A 43 -8.32 10.77 2.30
N LYS A 44 -9.28 10.11 2.96
CA LYS A 44 -10.41 10.79 3.61
C LYS A 44 -9.95 11.78 4.69
N ALA A 45 -9.03 11.36 5.55
CA ALA A 45 -8.47 12.23 6.58
C ALA A 45 -7.68 13.40 5.98
N TYR A 46 -6.84 13.13 4.98
CA TYR A 46 -6.00 14.11 4.30
C TYR A 46 -6.85 15.20 3.63
N LEU A 47 -7.86 14.81 2.83
CA LEU A 47 -8.73 15.78 2.16
C LEU A 47 -9.49 16.66 3.15
N LYS A 48 -9.98 16.06 4.25
CA LYS A 48 -10.71 16.79 5.30
C LYS A 48 -9.84 17.83 6.00
N THR A 49 -8.57 17.50 6.28
CA THR A 49 -7.65 18.44 6.96
C THR A 49 -7.06 19.49 6.02
N HIS A 50 -7.08 19.24 4.70
CA HIS A 50 -6.57 20.16 3.67
C HIS A 50 -7.68 20.89 2.89
N GLY A 51 -8.90 20.91 3.45
CA GLY A 51 -10.03 21.69 2.96
C GLY A 51 -10.51 21.32 1.56
N TYR A 52 -10.27 20.09 1.11
CA TYR A 52 -10.61 19.62 -0.24
C TYR A 52 -10.07 20.53 -1.36
N SER A 53 -8.91 21.15 -1.14
CA SER A 53 -8.26 21.97 -2.16
C SER A 53 -7.92 21.14 -3.41
N ASN A 54 -7.90 21.77 -4.59
CA ASN A 54 -7.51 21.10 -5.84
C ASN A 54 -6.15 20.39 -5.72
N ARG A 55 -5.18 21.05 -5.06
CA ARG A 55 -3.87 20.45 -4.77
C ARG A 55 -3.98 19.16 -3.94
N SER A 56 -4.83 19.13 -2.92
CA SER A 56 -5.02 17.93 -2.10
C SER A 56 -5.69 16.80 -2.89
N LEU A 57 -6.64 17.14 -3.79
CA LEU A 57 -7.29 16.16 -4.66
C LEU A 57 -6.31 15.57 -5.68
N GLU A 58 -5.50 16.41 -6.33
CA GLU A 58 -4.47 15.98 -7.27
C GLU A 58 -3.43 15.08 -6.59
N TYR A 59 -2.94 15.49 -5.42
CA TYR A 59 -1.98 14.68 -4.66
C TYR A 59 -2.55 13.34 -4.20
N MET A 60 -3.83 13.28 -3.80
CA MET A 60 -4.45 12.00 -3.42
C MET A 60 -4.72 11.09 -4.63
N ARG A 61 -5.07 11.67 -5.79
CA ARG A 61 -5.24 10.89 -7.04
C ARG A 61 -3.94 10.25 -7.49
N SER A 62 -2.80 10.94 -7.36
CA SER A 62 -1.52 10.38 -7.79
C SER A 62 -1.08 9.15 -6.98
N LEU A 63 -1.63 8.95 -5.77
CA LEU A 63 -1.40 7.72 -5.00
C LEU A 63 -2.07 6.49 -5.61
N LEU A 64 -3.03 6.67 -6.52
CA LEU A 64 -3.79 5.59 -7.16
C LEU A 64 -3.21 5.16 -8.52
N GLU A 65 -2.33 5.96 -9.13
CA GLU A 65 -1.84 5.76 -10.50
C GLU A 65 -1.20 4.38 -10.75
N GLY A 66 -0.59 3.76 -9.74
CA GLY A 66 0.02 2.45 -9.89
C GLY A 66 -0.98 1.28 -10.01
N PHE A 67 -2.22 1.45 -9.52
CA PHE A 67 -3.16 0.32 -9.40
C PHE A 67 -3.65 -0.19 -10.75
N ASP A 68 -3.70 0.64 -11.79
CA ASP A 68 -4.09 0.21 -13.13
C ASP A 68 -3.19 -0.92 -13.64
N GLU A 69 -1.87 -0.80 -13.46
CA GLU A 69 -0.92 -1.87 -13.82
C GLU A 69 -1.06 -3.09 -12.91
N HIS A 70 -1.33 -2.88 -11.62
CA HIS A 70 -1.51 -3.99 -10.67
C HIS A 70 -2.75 -4.82 -10.98
N LEU A 71 -3.84 -4.21 -11.46
CA LEU A 71 -5.06 -4.93 -11.83
C LEU A 71 -4.85 -5.97 -12.95
N ASP A 72 -3.76 -5.87 -13.72
CA ASP A 72 -3.37 -6.82 -14.75
C ASP A 72 -2.28 -7.81 -14.30
N THR A 73 -1.81 -7.74 -13.04
CA THR A 73 -0.71 -8.57 -12.51
C THR A 73 -1.09 -9.25 -11.18
N ALA A 74 -0.36 -10.30 -10.80
CA ALA A 74 -0.60 -11.14 -9.61
C ALA A 74 -1.99 -11.80 -9.52
N GLY A 75 -3.06 -11.02 -9.38
CA GLY A 75 -4.45 -11.43 -9.45
C GLY A 75 -5.24 -10.47 -10.33
N ILE A 76 -5.70 -10.96 -11.48
CA ILE A 76 -6.40 -10.14 -12.48
C ILE A 76 -7.71 -9.59 -11.89
N GLY A 77 -7.89 -8.27 -11.98
CA GLY A 77 -9.10 -7.58 -11.53
C GLY A 77 -9.27 -7.49 -10.01
N THR A 78 -8.20 -7.70 -9.24
CA THR A 78 -8.22 -7.62 -7.78
C THR A 78 -6.95 -6.96 -7.24
N ILE A 79 -6.99 -6.59 -5.96
CA ILE A 79 -5.86 -5.97 -5.26
C ILE A 79 -5.27 -6.95 -4.26
N SER A 80 -3.94 -7.04 -4.22
CA SER A 80 -3.22 -7.91 -3.29
C SER A 80 -3.24 -7.38 -1.86
N GLU A 81 -2.99 -8.27 -0.91
CA GLU A 81 -3.02 -7.97 0.53
C GLU A 81 -1.95 -6.97 0.94
N VAL A 82 -0.73 -7.20 0.49
CA VAL A 82 0.43 -6.37 0.81
C VAL A 82 1.33 -6.15 -0.39
N PHE A 83 2.17 -5.12 -0.29
CA PHE A 83 3.21 -4.81 -1.26
C PHE A 83 4.54 -4.53 -0.55
N ASP A 84 5.64 -4.75 -1.23
CA ASP A 84 6.95 -4.31 -0.73
C ASP A 84 6.94 -2.80 -0.45
N GLY A 85 7.49 -2.42 0.70
CA GLY A 85 7.65 -1.01 1.07
C GLY A 85 8.65 -0.27 0.18
N ASP A 86 9.65 -0.99 -0.33
CA ASP A 86 10.66 -0.49 -1.25
C ASP A 86 10.36 -0.89 -2.69
N TYR A 87 10.94 -0.14 -3.63
CA TYR A 87 10.88 -0.47 -5.06
C TYR A 87 11.39 -1.90 -5.32
N PRO A 88 10.76 -2.71 -6.19
CA PRO A 88 9.73 -2.35 -7.17
C PRO A 88 8.28 -2.42 -6.66
N HIS A 89 8.06 -2.50 -5.34
CA HIS A 89 6.73 -2.67 -4.74
C HIS A 89 6.04 -3.96 -5.20
N THR A 90 6.74 -5.10 -5.11
CA THR A 90 6.19 -6.40 -5.51
C THR A 90 4.93 -6.73 -4.68
N PRO A 91 3.85 -7.25 -5.29
CA PRO A 91 2.69 -7.73 -4.56
C PRO A 91 3.02 -9.01 -3.77
N GLY A 92 2.39 -9.17 -2.61
CA GLY A 92 2.57 -10.32 -1.73
C GLY A 92 1.34 -10.62 -0.88
N GLY A 93 1.47 -11.63 -0.02
CA GLY A 93 0.37 -12.12 0.80
C GLY A 93 -0.72 -12.76 -0.06
N THR A 94 -1.97 -12.57 0.36
CA THR A 94 -3.14 -13.04 -0.39
C THR A 94 -3.30 -12.25 -1.70
N ILE A 95 -3.45 -12.96 -2.81
CA ILE A 95 -3.56 -12.38 -4.16
C ILE A 95 -4.79 -11.46 -4.28
N ALA A 96 -5.90 -11.83 -3.64
CA ALA A 96 -7.17 -11.10 -3.66
C ALA A 96 -7.61 -10.74 -2.23
N GLN A 97 -7.57 -9.46 -1.87
CA GLN A 97 -7.85 -9.00 -0.51
C GLN A 97 -9.04 -8.03 -0.48
N ALA A 98 -10.09 -8.42 0.25
CA ALA A 98 -11.38 -7.74 0.23
C ALA A 98 -11.34 -6.30 0.76
N TRP A 99 -10.51 -6.02 1.76
CA TRP A 99 -10.42 -4.70 2.39
C TRP A 99 -9.69 -3.70 1.49
N SER A 100 -8.64 -4.14 0.80
CA SER A 100 -7.92 -3.39 -0.21
C SER A 100 -8.84 -3.04 -1.37
N VAL A 101 -9.60 -4.01 -1.90
CA VAL A 101 -10.58 -3.76 -2.97
C VAL A 101 -11.69 -2.80 -2.53
N ALA A 102 -12.09 -2.80 -1.25
CA ALA A 102 -13.14 -1.93 -0.76
C ALA A 102 -12.70 -0.47 -0.52
N GLU A 103 -11.41 -0.22 -0.32
CA GLU A 103 -10.87 1.09 0.07
C GLU A 103 -10.20 1.86 -1.08
N ILE A 104 -10.02 1.22 -2.23
CA ILE A 104 -9.44 1.79 -3.46
C ILE A 104 -10.55 2.03 -4.47
#